data_AF-A0A4Y9LFW8-F1
#
_entry.id   AF-A0A4Y9LFW8-F1
#
_cell.length_a   1.000
_cell.length_b   1.000
_cell.length_c   1.000
_cell.angle_alpha   90.00
_cell.angle_beta   90.00
_cell.angle_gamma   90.00
#
_symmetry.space_group_name_H-M   'P 1'
#
loop_
_entity.id
_entity.type
_entity.pdbx_description
1 polymer ?
#
loop_
_entity_poly.entity_id
_entity_poly.type
_entity_poly.pdbx_seq_one_letter_code
_entity_poly.pdbx_strand_id
1 'polypeptide(L)'
;MSQRQGWLEGWRLLAALSLSLIVLSLWIASMRHFEVEGVRMVIRFTARSSLALFCLAFSAAALARLWPNAWTRWQRRNRRYLGLSFAASHAIHAAAIVVFAWMDPASFAEATSVVSYIFGGLGYVVIMVMSATSFDRTAALIGPRAWRTLHLVGGYYLWFQFLVSFGKRVPAMPLHAAFLIPLLIVLALRMIAMARHPRAQTVAAG
;
A
#
# COMPACT_ATOMS: atom_id res chain seq x y z
N MET A 1 4.56 -21.98 24.54
CA MET A 1 5.68 -21.00 24.58
C MET A 1 5.14 -19.62 24.20
N SER A 2 4.90 -18.76 25.19
CA SER A 2 4.46 -17.38 24.98
C SER A 2 5.58 -16.58 24.32
N GLN A 3 5.52 -16.38 23.00
CA GLN A 3 6.43 -15.43 22.34
C GLN A 3 6.12 -14.04 22.89
N ARG A 4 7.09 -13.43 23.58
CA ARG A 4 7.05 -12.02 23.96
C ARG A 4 6.75 -11.21 22.69
N GLN A 5 5.57 -10.60 22.61
CA GLN A 5 5.25 -9.68 21.53
C GLN A 5 6.27 -8.54 21.58
N GLY A 6 7.20 -8.53 20.63
CA GLY A 6 8.14 -7.43 20.48
C GLY A 6 7.40 -6.13 20.18
N TRP A 7 8.03 -4.99 20.44
CA TRP A 7 7.45 -3.67 20.19
C TRP A 7 7.07 -3.44 18.70
N LEU A 8 7.67 -4.24 17.80
CA LEU A 8 7.49 -4.20 16.34
C LEU A 8 6.52 -5.29 15.82
N GLU A 9 5.50 -5.67 16.58
CA GLU A 9 4.48 -6.61 16.12
C GLU A 9 3.06 -6.10 16.41
N GLY A 10 2.10 -6.56 15.61
CA GLY A 10 0.70 -6.38 15.93
C GLY A 10 0.20 -4.93 15.79
N TRP A 11 -0.75 -4.59 16.65
CA TRP A 11 -1.30 -3.24 16.77
C TRP A 11 -0.26 -2.19 17.18
N ARG A 12 0.78 -2.59 17.94
CA ARG A 12 1.86 -1.67 18.35
C ARG A 12 2.68 -1.23 17.14
N LEU A 13 2.96 -2.15 16.22
CA LEU A 13 3.59 -1.82 14.94
C LEU A 13 2.74 -0.85 14.12
N LEU A 14 1.43 -1.10 14.02
CA LEU A 14 0.52 -0.19 13.32
C LEU A 14 0.55 1.20 13.95
N ALA A 15 0.38 1.30 15.27
CA ALA A 15 0.40 2.57 15.99
C ALA A 15 1.73 3.33 15.79
N ALA A 16 2.86 2.65 15.91
CA ALA A 16 4.19 3.25 15.72
C ALA A 16 4.39 3.74 14.28
N LEU A 17 3.98 2.96 13.27
CA LEU A 17 4.08 3.35 11.87
C LEU A 17 3.15 4.53 11.55
N SER A 18 1.89 4.48 12.00
CA SER A 18 0.92 5.57 11.80
C SER A 18 1.36 6.86 12.48
N LEU A 19 1.84 6.79 13.73
CA LEU A 19 2.35 7.96 14.45
C LEU A 19 3.57 8.54 13.76
N SER A 20 4.52 7.70 13.35
CA SER A 20 5.70 8.14 12.58
C SER A 20 5.30 8.85 11.29
N LEU A 21 4.32 8.30 10.54
CA LEU A 21 3.83 8.91 9.31
C LEU A 21 3.20 10.28 9.56
N ILE A 22 2.41 10.44 10.63
CA ILE A 22 1.79 11.71 11.02
C ILE A 22 2.88 12.73 11.39
N VAL A 23 3.77 12.37 12.31
CA VAL A 23 4.84 13.26 12.80
C VAL A 23 5.74 13.71 11.66
N LEU A 24 6.18 12.79 10.79
CA LEU A 24 7.02 13.13 9.65
C LEU A 24 6.28 14.00 8.63
N SER A 25 4.98 13.77 8.41
CA SER A 25 4.19 14.60 7.49
C SER A 25 4.03 16.03 8.02
N LEU A 26 3.74 16.18 9.32
CA LEU A 26 3.65 17.50 9.97
C LEU A 26 5.00 18.22 9.94
N TRP A 27 6.08 17.51 10.24
CA TRP A 27 7.44 18.03 10.17
C TRP A 27 7.83 18.50 8.75
N ILE A 28 7.53 17.70 7.73
CA ILE A 28 7.79 18.06 6.32
C ILE A 28 6.97 19.30 5.92
N ALA A 29 5.71 19.39 6.33
CA ALA A 29 4.88 20.56 6.07
C ALA A 29 5.41 21.81 6.79
N SER A 30 5.83 21.67 8.05
CA SER A 30 6.33 22.80 8.86
C SER A 30 7.66 23.35 8.33
N MET A 31 8.50 22.53 7.68
CA MET A 31 9.71 23.00 6.99
C MET A 31 9.45 24.05 5.90
N ARG A 32 8.20 24.14 5.42
CA ARG A 32 7.74 25.18 4.48
C ARG A 32 6.58 25.99 5.06
N HIS A 33 6.51 26.13 6.38
CA HIS A 33 5.49 26.91 7.07
C HIS A 33 4.05 26.55 6.67
N PHE A 34 3.81 25.28 6.32
CA PHE A 34 2.51 24.78 5.83
C PHE A 34 2.01 25.43 4.52
N GLU A 35 2.91 26.01 3.72
CA GLU A 35 2.60 26.50 2.37
C GLU A 35 2.37 25.36 1.38
N VAL A 36 1.89 25.71 0.18
CA VAL A 36 1.56 24.78 -0.92
C VAL A 36 2.71 23.81 -1.23
N GLU A 37 3.96 24.29 -1.25
CA GLU A 37 5.10 23.41 -1.52
C GLU A 37 5.32 22.40 -0.38
N GLY A 38 5.08 22.79 0.88
CA GLY A 38 5.10 21.88 2.03
C GLY A 38 4.08 20.76 1.88
N VAL A 39 2.84 21.10 1.50
CA VAL A 39 1.76 20.14 1.25
C VAL A 39 2.13 19.20 0.08
N ARG A 40 2.67 19.73 -1.01
CA ARG A 40 3.16 18.93 -2.15
C ARG A 40 4.29 17.98 -1.75
N MET A 41 5.18 18.39 -0.85
CA MET A 41 6.20 17.49 -0.30
C MET A 41 5.58 16.35 0.54
N VAL A 42 4.55 16.62 1.33
CA VAL A 42 3.79 15.57 2.06
C VAL A 42 3.13 14.60 1.08
N ILE A 43 2.53 15.08 -0.01
CA ILE A 43 1.96 14.23 -1.07
C ILE A 43 3.04 13.28 -1.64
N ARG A 44 4.22 13.81 -1.98
CA ARG A 44 5.35 13.00 -2.50
C ARG A 44 5.85 11.98 -1.46
N PHE A 45 5.99 12.39 -0.20
CA PHE A 45 6.43 11.52 0.90
C PHE A 45 5.45 10.37 1.15
N THR A 46 4.17 10.68 1.26
CA THR A 46 3.11 9.69 1.52
C THR A 46 2.92 8.74 0.34
N ALA A 47 3.05 9.20 -0.91
CA ALA A 47 3.06 8.31 -2.08
C ALA A 47 4.17 7.26 -2.01
N ARG A 48 5.39 7.66 -1.62
CA ARG A 48 6.56 6.77 -1.52
C ARG A 48 6.46 5.80 -0.33
N SER A 49 6.08 6.30 0.84
CA SER A 49 5.90 5.45 2.02
C SER A 49 4.74 4.46 1.85
N SER A 50 3.67 4.89 1.19
CA SER A 50 2.56 4.01 0.81
C SER A 50 2.99 2.91 -0.14
N LEU A 51 3.78 3.23 -1.18
CA LEU A 51 4.35 2.23 -2.08
C LEU A 51 5.16 1.19 -1.29
N ALA A 52 6.03 1.64 -0.38
CA ALA A 52 6.86 0.75 0.43
C ALA A 52 6.01 -0.18 1.31
N LEU A 53 5.05 0.37 2.05
CA LEU A 53 4.15 -0.40 2.93
C LEU A 53 3.26 -1.36 2.13
N PHE A 54 2.75 -0.93 0.97
CA PHE A 54 2.00 -1.78 0.05
C PHE A 54 2.86 -2.96 -0.43
N CYS A 55 4.08 -2.70 -0.92
CA CYS A 55 5.00 -3.74 -1.36
C CYS A 55 5.32 -4.74 -0.24
N LEU A 56 5.51 -4.26 1.00
CA LEU A 56 5.72 -5.12 2.17
C LEU A 56 4.48 -6.00 2.46
N ALA A 57 3.27 -5.46 2.41
CA ALA A 57 2.06 -6.24 2.64
C ALA A 57 1.74 -7.22 1.48
N PHE A 58 1.95 -6.78 0.25
CA PHE A 58 1.60 -7.51 -0.98
C PHE A 58 2.57 -8.66 -1.27
N SER A 59 3.85 -8.52 -0.91
CA SER A 59 4.88 -9.56 -1.09
C SER A 59 4.93 -10.61 0.03
N ALA A 60 4.34 -10.33 1.20
CA ALA A 60 4.54 -11.11 2.42
C ALA A 60 4.33 -12.62 2.27
N ALA A 61 3.27 -13.04 1.58
CA ALA A 61 2.97 -14.46 1.37
C ALA A 61 3.96 -15.13 0.39
N ALA A 62 4.35 -14.43 -0.68
CA ALA A 62 5.29 -14.94 -1.66
C ALA A 62 6.70 -15.09 -1.07
N LEU A 63 7.17 -14.08 -0.34
CA LEU A 63 8.48 -14.11 0.32
C LEU A 63 8.57 -15.22 1.38
N ALA A 64 7.54 -15.36 2.23
CA ALA A 64 7.51 -16.42 3.23
C ALA A 64 7.52 -17.83 2.64
N ARG A 65 7.01 -17.99 1.41
CA ARG A 65 7.02 -19.26 0.68
C ARG A 65 8.37 -19.52 0.00
N LEU A 66 8.93 -18.52 -0.67
CA LEU A 66 10.13 -18.67 -1.48
C LEU A 66 11.41 -18.71 -0.63
N TRP A 67 11.46 -17.93 0.45
CA TRP A 67 12.61 -17.84 1.35
C TRP A 67 12.14 -17.78 2.81
N PRO A 68 11.75 -18.91 3.42
CA PRO A 68 11.28 -18.95 4.80
C PRO A 68 12.41 -18.65 5.78
N ASN A 69 12.41 -17.46 6.38
CA ASN A 69 13.36 -17.05 7.42
C ASN A 69 12.64 -16.20 8.50
N ALA A 70 13.37 -15.73 9.51
CA ALA A 70 12.78 -14.97 10.61
C ALA A 70 12.05 -13.70 10.11
N TRP A 71 12.66 -13.00 9.15
CA TRP A 71 12.11 -11.77 8.56
C TRP A 71 10.84 -12.02 7.74
N THR A 72 10.86 -12.99 6.82
CA THR A 72 9.69 -13.28 5.97
C THR A 72 8.52 -13.86 6.78
N ARG A 73 8.81 -14.59 7.87
CA ARG A 73 7.79 -15.00 8.84
C ARG A 73 7.22 -13.81 9.61
N TRP A 74 8.05 -12.88 10.08
CA TRP A 74 7.60 -11.65 10.74
C TRP A 74 6.73 -10.81 9.81
N GLN A 75 7.15 -10.60 8.56
CA GLN A 75 6.41 -9.85 7.56
C GLN A 75 5.05 -10.51 7.28
N ARG A 76 5.00 -11.84 7.15
CA ARG A 76 3.75 -12.58 6.95
C ARG A 76 2.81 -12.47 8.14
N ARG A 77 3.31 -12.58 9.38
CA ARG A 77 2.49 -12.37 10.60
C ARG A 77 1.96 -10.93 10.69
N ASN A 78 2.76 -9.96 10.25
CA ASN A 78 2.41 -8.54 10.30
C ASN A 78 1.73 -8.01 9.03
N ARG A 79 1.41 -8.86 8.05
CA ARG A 79 0.82 -8.45 6.76
C ARG A 79 -0.41 -7.55 6.92
N ARG A 80 -1.30 -7.88 7.87
CA ARG A 80 -2.49 -7.09 8.20
C ARG A 80 -2.11 -5.67 8.62
N TYR A 81 -1.18 -5.56 9.56
CA TYR A 81 -0.76 -4.27 10.12
C TYR A 81 0.01 -3.44 9.10
N LEU A 82 0.88 -4.05 8.29
CA LEU A 82 1.54 -3.38 7.17
C LEU A 82 0.54 -2.83 6.15
N GLY A 83 -0.51 -3.60 5.82
CA GLY A 83 -1.58 -3.15 4.94
C GLY A 83 -2.41 -2.00 5.53
N LEU A 84 -2.71 -2.04 6.83
CA LEU A 84 -3.38 -0.95 7.54
C LEU A 84 -2.49 0.31 7.65
N SER A 85 -1.18 0.15 7.84
CA SER A 85 -0.24 1.27 7.81
C SER A 85 -0.16 1.90 6.42
N PHE A 86 -0.21 1.09 5.36
CA PHE A 86 -0.36 1.59 3.99
C PHE A 86 -1.64 2.43 3.85
N ALA A 87 -2.78 1.94 4.35
CA ALA A 87 -4.03 2.68 4.33
C ALA A 87 -3.95 4.00 5.12
N ALA A 88 -3.28 4.00 6.29
CA ALA A 88 -3.04 5.22 7.07
C ALA A 88 -2.18 6.23 6.30
N SER A 89 -1.10 5.78 5.63
CA SER A 89 -0.29 6.66 4.77
C SER A 89 -1.10 7.22 3.61
N HIS A 90 -1.96 6.41 2.96
CA HIS A 90 -2.85 6.89 1.90
C HIS A 90 -3.95 7.83 2.40
N ALA A 91 -4.42 7.68 3.64
CA ALA A 91 -5.36 8.64 4.22
C ALA A 91 -4.71 10.02 4.41
N ILE A 92 -3.45 10.06 4.88
CA ILE A 92 -2.68 11.31 4.97
C ILE A 92 -2.43 11.87 3.55
N HIS A 93 -2.11 11.00 2.58
CA HIS A 93 -1.97 11.38 1.18
C HIS A 93 -3.24 12.06 0.63
N ALA A 94 -4.42 11.46 0.89
CA ALA A 94 -5.71 12.00 0.49
C ALA A 94 -5.98 13.36 1.13
N ALA A 95 -5.75 13.47 2.44
CA ALA A 95 -5.90 14.73 3.16
C ALA A 95 -5.00 15.83 2.57
N ALA A 96 -3.73 15.52 2.29
CA ALA A 96 -2.81 16.46 1.66
C ALA A 96 -3.23 16.85 0.24
N ILE A 97 -3.81 15.93 -0.54
CA ILE A 97 -4.41 16.23 -1.85
C ILE A 97 -5.59 17.20 -1.72
N VAL A 98 -6.49 16.98 -0.75
CA VAL A 98 -7.63 17.86 -0.49
C VAL A 98 -7.16 19.24 -0.07
N VAL A 99 -6.17 19.32 0.83
CA VAL A 99 -5.57 20.59 1.26
C VAL A 99 -4.91 21.30 0.07
N PHE A 100 -4.17 20.59 -0.78
CA PHE A 100 -3.56 21.18 -1.98
C PHE A 100 -4.62 21.73 -2.95
N ALA A 101 -5.69 20.98 -3.20
CA ALA A 101 -6.81 21.42 -4.04
C ALA A 101 -7.51 22.66 -3.49
N TRP A 102 -7.58 22.81 -2.17
CA TRP A 102 -8.16 23.98 -1.51
C TRP A 102 -7.22 25.20 -1.52
N MET A 103 -5.93 25.01 -1.26
CA MET A 103 -4.95 26.09 -1.18
C MET A 103 -4.58 26.67 -2.54
N ASP A 104 -4.52 25.84 -3.58
CA ASP A 104 -4.14 26.26 -4.93
C ASP A 104 -4.96 25.49 -6.00
N PRO A 105 -6.22 25.90 -6.21
CA PRO A 105 -7.12 25.22 -7.13
C PRO A 105 -6.62 25.22 -8.58
N ALA A 106 -5.94 26.29 -9.02
CA ALA A 106 -5.43 26.43 -10.38
C ALA A 106 -4.30 25.41 -10.65
N SER A 107 -3.27 25.38 -9.81
CA SER A 107 -2.20 24.38 -9.95
C SER A 107 -2.69 22.96 -9.73
N PHE A 108 -3.73 22.75 -8.92
CA PHE A 108 -4.35 21.43 -8.75
C PHE A 108 -5.05 20.96 -10.02
N ALA A 109 -5.79 21.84 -10.69
CA ALA A 109 -6.45 21.53 -11.95
C ALA A 109 -5.43 21.16 -13.05
N GLU A 110 -4.30 21.85 -13.13
CA GLU A 110 -3.21 21.53 -14.06
C GLU A 110 -2.51 20.19 -13.73
N ALA A 111 -2.35 19.89 -12.44
CA ALA A 111 -1.70 18.67 -11.98
C ALA A 111 -2.60 17.41 -12.07
N THR A 112 -3.89 17.58 -12.34
CA THR A 112 -4.87 16.50 -12.38
C THR A 112 -5.49 16.34 -13.76
N SER A 113 -6.06 15.17 -14.00
CA SER A 113 -6.83 14.88 -15.22
C SER A 113 -8.02 14.03 -14.85
N VAL A 114 -9.07 14.04 -15.68
CA VAL A 114 -10.28 13.23 -15.46
C VAL A 114 -9.92 11.76 -15.23
N VAL A 115 -8.97 11.23 -16.00
CA VAL A 115 -8.47 9.86 -15.84
C VAL A 115 -7.83 9.65 -14.48
N SER A 116 -6.94 10.55 -14.03
CA SER A 116 -6.31 10.46 -12.72
C SER A 116 -7.31 10.62 -11.58
N TYR A 117 -8.36 11.42 -11.76
CA TYR A 117 -9.41 11.64 -10.78
C TYR A 117 -10.28 10.40 -10.58
N ILE A 118 -10.81 9.83 -11.67
CA ILE A 118 -11.64 8.62 -11.62
C ILE A 118 -10.82 7.43 -11.13
N PHE A 119 -9.64 7.22 -11.72
CA PHE A 119 -8.82 6.07 -11.40
C PHE A 119 -8.21 6.17 -9.99
N GLY A 120 -7.69 7.34 -9.60
CA GLY A 120 -7.22 7.57 -8.24
C GLY A 120 -8.32 7.48 -7.20
N GLY A 121 -9.50 8.05 -7.49
CA GLY A 121 -10.69 7.99 -6.64
C GLY A 121 -11.15 6.56 -6.38
N LEU A 122 -11.24 5.73 -7.43
CA LEU A 122 -11.55 4.31 -7.29
C LEU A 122 -10.51 3.57 -6.43
N GLY A 123 -9.22 3.93 -6.54
CA GLY A 123 -8.18 3.43 -5.63
C GLY A 123 -8.46 3.71 -4.16
N TYR A 124 -8.94 4.91 -3.81
CA TYR A 124 -9.31 5.19 -2.42
C TYR A 124 -10.49 4.35 -1.95
N VAL A 125 -11.49 4.11 -2.80
CA VAL A 125 -12.61 3.21 -2.48
C VAL A 125 -12.10 1.80 -2.22
N VAL A 126 -11.24 1.27 -3.10
CA VAL A 126 -10.63 -0.06 -2.93
C VAL A 126 -9.86 -0.16 -1.62
N ILE A 127 -9.02 0.85 -1.31
CA ILE A 127 -8.26 0.90 -0.05
C ILE A 127 -9.20 0.92 1.15
N MET A 128 -10.26 1.73 1.12
CA MET A 128 -11.21 1.84 2.21
C MET A 128 -11.91 0.51 2.48
N VAL A 129 -12.42 -0.16 1.44
CA VAL A 129 -13.11 -1.44 1.56
C VAL A 129 -12.17 -2.55 2.03
N MET A 130 -10.94 -2.63 1.49
CA MET A 130 -9.92 -3.58 1.94
C MET A 130 -9.52 -3.33 3.40
N SER A 131 -9.43 -2.07 3.84
CA SER A 131 -9.09 -1.70 5.21
C SER A 131 -10.22 -2.03 6.17
N ALA A 132 -11.45 -1.69 5.81
CA ALA A 132 -12.65 -2.00 6.59
C ALA A 132 -12.80 -3.51 6.79
N THR A 133 -12.45 -4.32 5.79
CA THR A 133 -12.50 -5.80 5.83
C THR A 133 -11.21 -6.45 6.36
N SER A 134 -10.28 -5.67 6.92
CA SER A 134 -9.07 -6.21 7.55
C SER A 134 -9.26 -6.54 9.04
N PHE A 135 -10.48 -6.40 9.58
CA PHE A 135 -10.81 -6.77 10.95
C PHE A 135 -11.56 -8.10 11.00
N ASP A 136 -11.35 -8.89 12.04
CA ASP A 136 -11.85 -10.28 12.08
C ASP A 136 -13.38 -10.34 11.98
N ARG A 137 -14.08 -9.41 12.64
CA ARG A 137 -15.55 -9.29 12.55
C ARG A 137 -16.02 -8.95 11.13
N THR A 138 -15.45 -7.92 10.51
CA THR A 138 -15.88 -7.46 9.18
C THR A 138 -15.44 -8.40 8.07
N ALA A 139 -14.31 -9.09 8.22
CA ALA A 139 -13.89 -10.17 7.33
C ALA A 139 -14.86 -11.35 7.40
N ALA A 140 -15.37 -11.69 8.60
CA ALA A 140 -16.36 -12.74 8.78
C ALA A 140 -17.70 -12.39 8.11
N LEU A 141 -18.13 -11.12 8.15
CA LEU A 141 -19.40 -10.67 7.54
C LEU A 141 -19.48 -10.91 6.03
N ILE A 142 -18.38 -10.71 5.29
CA ILE A 142 -18.35 -10.94 3.84
C ILE A 142 -17.98 -12.38 3.46
N GLY A 143 -17.54 -13.17 4.45
CA GLY A 143 -17.11 -14.55 4.27
C GLY A 143 -15.74 -14.70 3.59
N PRO A 144 -15.10 -15.88 3.76
CA PRO A 144 -13.71 -16.10 3.35
C PRO A 144 -13.49 -16.02 1.83
N ARG A 145 -14.47 -16.40 1.01
CA ARG A 145 -14.37 -16.35 -0.45
C ARG A 145 -14.37 -14.91 -0.96
N ALA A 146 -15.37 -14.11 -0.57
CA ALA A 146 -15.44 -12.71 -0.98
C ALA A 146 -14.26 -11.91 -0.44
N TRP A 147 -13.86 -12.15 0.81
CA TRP A 147 -12.67 -11.53 1.40
C TRP A 147 -11.40 -11.82 0.59
N ARG A 148 -11.19 -13.09 0.20
CA ARG A 148 -10.03 -13.48 -0.60
C ARG A 148 -10.05 -12.85 -1.98
N THR A 149 -11.20 -12.83 -2.65
CA THR A 149 -11.35 -12.21 -3.97
C THR A 149 -11.12 -10.70 -3.90
N LEU A 150 -11.73 -10.01 -2.93
CA LEU A 150 -11.55 -8.58 -2.68
C LEU A 150 -10.07 -8.23 -2.49
N HIS A 151 -9.37 -8.91 -1.57
CA HIS A 151 -7.97 -8.62 -1.28
C HIS A 151 -7.01 -9.02 -2.41
N LEU A 152 -7.40 -9.99 -3.26
CA LEU A 152 -6.63 -10.37 -4.43
C LEU A 152 -6.79 -9.34 -5.56
N VAL A 153 -8.03 -9.11 -6.00
CA VAL A 153 -8.35 -8.19 -7.10
C VAL A 153 -7.96 -6.77 -6.73
N GLY A 154 -8.34 -6.32 -5.52
CA GLY A 154 -7.95 -5.01 -5.01
C GLY A 154 -6.44 -4.86 -4.88
N GLY A 155 -5.72 -5.91 -4.46
CA GLY A 155 -4.26 -5.90 -4.42
C GLY A 155 -3.61 -5.69 -5.80
N TYR A 156 -4.08 -6.40 -6.83
CA TYR A 156 -3.56 -6.23 -8.19
C TYR A 156 -3.99 -4.90 -8.83
N TYR A 157 -5.20 -4.43 -8.53
CA TYR A 157 -5.66 -3.10 -8.94
C TYR A 157 -4.74 -2.01 -8.37
N LEU A 158 -4.46 -2.04 -7.07
CA LEU A 158 -3.58 -1.06 -6.42
C LEU A 158 -2.13 -1.17 -6.91
N TRP A 159 -1.63 -2.39 -7.15
CA TRP A 159 -0.32 -2.58 -7.78
C TRP A 159 -0.25 -1.89 -9.15
N PHE A 160 -1.26 -2.10 -10.00
CA PHE A 160 -1.34 -1.48 -11.31
C PHE A 160 -1.48 0.05 -11.20
N GLN A 161 -2.22 0.53 -10.21
CA GLN A 161 -2.35 1.96 -9.94
C GLN A 161 -1.01 2.60 -9.56
N PHE A 162 -0.22 1.95 -8.71
CA PHE A 162 1.13 2.41 -8.41
C PHE A 162 2.04 2.40 -9.65
N LEU A 163 1.97 1.34 -10.46
CA LEU A 163 2.74 1.23 -11.71
C LEU A 163 2.43 2.41 -12.64
N VAL A 164 1.16 2.71 -12.88
CA VAL A 164 0.73 3.83 -13.74
C VAL A 164 1.13 5.17 -13.12
N SER A 165 0.92 5.34 -11.81
CA SER A 165 1.19 6.60 -11.12
C SER A 165 2.68 6.97 -11.15
N PHE A 166 3.58 6.02 -10.88
CA PHE A 166 5.01 6.27 -10.96
C PHE A 166 5.53 6.24 -12.41
N GLY A 167 4.98 5.37 -13.26
CA GLY A 167 5.40 5.19 -14.65
C GLY A 167 5.18 6.43 -15.52
N LYS A 168 4.00 7.07 -15.40
CA LYS A 168 3.69 8.31 -16.15
C LYS A 168 4.66 9.46 -15.87
N ARG A 169 5.38 9.43 -14.74
CA ARG A 169 6.35 10.46 -14.35
C ARG A 169 7.76 10.21 -14.88
N VAL A 170 8.05 9.02 -15.39
CA VAL A 170 9.40 8.63 -15.87
C VAL A 170 9.89 9.49 -17.04
N PRO A 171 9.08 9.81 -18.08
CA PRO A 171 9.57 10.61 -19.19
C PRO A 171 10.03 12.01 -18.77
N ALA A 172 9.33 12.63 -17.82
CA ALA A 172 9.69 13.95 -17.29
C ALA A 172 10.77 13.89 -16.19
N MET A 173 10.83 12.79 -15.44
CA MET A 173 11.72 12.62 -14.29
C MET A 173 12.25 11.19 -14.22
N PRO A 174 13.32 10.84 -14.98
CA PRO A 174 13.78 9.46 -15.16
C PRO A 174 14.08 8.70 -13.87
N LEU A 175 14.50 9.40 -12.80
CA LEU A 175 14.73 8.82 -11.48
C LEU A 175 13.48 8.15 -10.87
N HIS A 176 12.27 8.47 -11.35
CA HIS A 176 11.04 7.79 -10.91
C HIS A 176 11.00 6.31 -11.32
N ALA A 177 11.82 5.88 -12.28
CA ALA A 177 11.96 4.48 -12.65
C ALA A 177 12.39 3.60 -11.46
N ALA A 178 13.13 4.16 -10.50
CA ALA A 178 13.53 3.46 -9.28
C ALA A 178 12.32 2.93 -8.47
N PHE A 179 11.16 3.62 -8.52
CA PHE A 179 9.94 3.19 -7.85
C PHE A 179 9.20 2.05 -8.59
N LEU A 180 9.54 1.80 -9.85
CA LEU A 180 8.99 0.67 -10.61
C LEU A 180 9.69 -0.64 -10.24
N ILE A 181 10.98 -0.58 -9.88
CA ILE A 181 11.79 -1.74 -9.50
C ILE A 181 11.11 -2.57 -8.39
N PRO A 182 10.72 -2.02 -7.22
CA PRO A 182 10.06 -2.81 -6.18
C PRO A 182 8.71 -3.38 -6.64
N LEU A 183 7.95 -2.69 -7.50
CA LEU A 183 6.69 -3.19 -8.04
C LEU A 183 6.90 -4.42 -8.92
N LEU A 184 7.90 -4.36 -9.81
CA LEU A 184 8.26 -5.46 -10.71
C LEU A 184 8.81 -6.65 -9.93
N ILE A 185 9.68 -6.39 -8.93
CA ILE A 185 10.19 -7.45 -8.03
C ILE A 185 9.02 -8.14 -7.32
N VAL A 186 8.11 -7.38 -6.69
CA VAL A 186 6.99 -7.99 -5.96
C VAL A 186 6.05 -8.75 -6.89
N LEU A 187 5.81 -8.26 -8.12
CA LEU A 187 5.04 -9.00 -9.11
C LEU A 187 5.74 -10.33 -9.46
N ALA A 188 7.02 -10.29 -9.81
CA ALA A 188 7.80 -11.48 -10.16
C ALA A 188 7.79 -12.51 -9.02
N LEU A 189 8.01 -12.07 -7.78
CA LEU A 189 7.94 -12.93 -6.59
C LEU A 189 6.58 -13.62 -6.47
N ARG A 190 5.48 -12.89 -6.69
CA ARG A 190 4.13 -13.47 -6.65
C ARG A 190 3.91 -14.45 -7.79
N MET A 191 4.34 -14.15 -9.01
CA MET A 191 4.21 -15.06 -10.15
C MET A 191 4.99 -16.36 -9.91
N ILE A 192 6.23 -16.28 -9.43
CA ILE A 192 7.05 -17.45 -9.09
C ILE A 192 6.41 -18.27 -7.96
N ALA A 193 5.94 -17.61 -6.90
CA ALA A 193 5.28 -18.28 -5.78
C ALA A 193 3.97 -18.98 -6.20
N MET A 194 3.23 -18.41 -7.16
CA MET A 194 2.02 -19.03 -7.74
C MET A 194 2.37 -20.19 -8.68
N ALA A 195 3.41 -20.07 -9.50
CA ALA A 195 3.86 -21.16 -10.37
C ALA A 195 4.38 -22.37 -9.58
N ARG A 196 4.98 -22.13 -8.40
CA ARG A 196 5.41 -23.20 -7.48
C ARG A 196 4.26 -23.83 -6.69
N HIS A 197 2.99 -23.44 -6.88
CA HIS A 197 1.87 -24.22 -6.35
C HIS A 197 1.83 -25.55 -7.09
N PRO A 198 1.91 -26.70 -6.38
CA PRO A 198 1.57 -27.97 -7.00
C PRO A 198 0.12 -27.87 -7.45
N ARG A 199 -0.10 -27.74 -8.76
CA ARG A 199 -1.36 -28.08 -9.43
C ARG A 199 -1.45 -29.61 -9.48
N ALA A 200 -1.32 -30.25 -8.33
CA ALA A 200 -1.16 -31.69 -8.19
C ALA A 200 -1.95 -32.14 -6.96
N GLN A 201 -3.28 -32.13 -7.07
CA GLN A 201 -4.19 -32.94 -6.24
C GLN A 201 -5.65 -32.94 -6.76
N THR A 202 -5.90 -32.64 -8.04
CA THR A 202 -7.26 -32.74 -8.63
C THR A 202 -7.32 -33.50 -9.96
N VAL A 203 -6.31 -34.32 -10.26
CA VAL A 203 -6.36 -35.31 -11.37
C VAL A 203 -6.03 -36.73 -10.88
N ALA A 204 -5.85 -36.94 -9.57
CA ALA A 204 -5.50 -38.23 -8.99
C ALA A 204 -6.46 -38.74 -7.89
N ALA A 205 -7.70 -38.25 -7.87
CA ALA A 205 -8.76 -38.80 -7.03
C ALA A 205 -10.13 -38.39 -7.61
N GLY A 206 -10.77 -39.31 -8.35
CA GLY A 206 -12.13 -39.17 -8.88
C GLY A 206 -12.22 -39.59 -10.33
#